data_AF-A0A2P8E0S8-F1
#
_entry.id   AF-A0A2P8E0S8-F1
#
_cell.length_a   1.000
_cell.length_b   1.000
_cell.length_c   1.000
_cell.angle_alpha   90.00
_cell.angle_beta   90.00
_cell.angle_gamma   90.00
#
_symmetry.space_group_name_H-M   'P 1'
#
loop_
_entity.id
_entity.type
_entity.pdbx_description
1 polymer ?
#
loop_
_entity_poly.entity_id
_entity_poly.type
_entity_poly.pdbx_seq_one_letter_code
_entity_poly.pdbx_strand_id
1 'polypeptide(L)'
;MKNQIKNLLRAGVFMLAAVLAFAFTKPVDALQPKYAVDSQGRLYDLTGVNQGSGVNEYQCILSENTCTWADIDLTTPMQTEAQFVPGSGLQPIGE
;
A
#
# COMPACT_ATOMS: atom_id res chain seq x y z
N MET A 1 -8.58 -1.05 -49.70
CA MET A 1 -7.32 -1.21 -48.94
C MET A 1 -7.12 -0.19 -47.80
N LYS A 2 -7.45 1.11 -47.96
CA LYS A 2 -7.27 2.14 -46.90
C LYS A 2 -8.05 1.89 -45.58
N ASN A 3 -9.20 1.22 -45.63
CA ASN A 3 -10.06 1.04 -44.44
C ASN A 3 -9.65 -0.14 -43.55
N GLN A 4 -9.00 -1.17 -44.10
CA GLN A 4 -8.58 -2.33 -43.30
C GLN A 4 -7.36 -2.02 -42.44
N ILE A 5 -6.42 -1.19 -42.94
CA ILE A 5 -5.26 -0.74 -42.18
C ILE A 5 -5.66 0.13 -40.99
N LYS A 6 -6.68 0.99 -41.16
CA LYS A 6 -7.24 1.81 -40.06
C LYS A 6 -7.86 0.95 -38.95
N ASN A 7 -8.55 -0.13 -39.32
CA ASN A 7 -9.13 -1.06 -38.34
C ASN A 7 -8.06 -1.87 -37.62
N LEU A 8 -6.99 -2.28 -38.32
CA LEU A 8 -5.87 -2.99 -37.71
C LEU A 8 -5.11 -2.11 -36.71
N LEU A 9 -4.87 -0.84 -37.06
CA LEU A 9 -4.26 0.15 -36.18
C LEU A 9 -5.12 0.42 -34.93
N ARG A 10 -6.44 0.54 -35.08
CA ARG A 10 -7.35 0.66 -33.94
C ARG A 10 -7.29 -0.57 -33.03
N ALA A 11 -7.37 -1.77 -33.59
CA ALA A 11 -7.29 -3.01 -32.81
C ALA A 11 -5.95 -3.14 -32.07
N GLY A 12 -4.83 -2.76 -32.71
CA GLY A 12 -3.50 -2.74 -32.10
C GLY A 12 -3.39 -1.77 -30.93
N VAL A 13 -3.95 -0.56 -31.04
CA VAL A 13 -3.96 0.43 -29.94
C VAL A 13 -4.77 -0.08 -28.74
N PHE A 14 -5.91 -0.74 -28.97
CA PHE A 14 -6.71 -1.32 -27.90
C PHE A 14 -5.99 -2.48 -27.19
N MET A 15 -5.29 -3.34 -27.93
CA MET A 15 -4.48 -4.41 -27.30
C MET A 15 -3.28 -3.86 -26.54
N LEU A 16 -2.60 -2.84 -27.06
CA LEU A 16 -1.46 -2.22 -26.38
C LEU A 16 -1.90 -1.52 -25.08
N ALA A 17 -3.05 -0.84 -25.10
CA ALA A 17 -3.62 -0.20 -23.91
C ALA A 17 -3.99 -1.23 -22.83
N ALA A 18 -4.52 -2.39 -23.21
CA ALA A 18 -4.84 -3.47 -22.27
C ALA A 18 -3.59 -4.03 -21.58
N VAL A 19 -2.48 -4.21 -22.30
CA VAL A 19 -1.22 -4.72 -21.72
C VAL A 19 -0.56 -3.68 -20.82
N LEU A 20 -0.62 -2.39 -21.18
CA LEU A 20 -0.05 -1.32 -20.37
C LEU A 20 -0.80 -1.09 -19.04
N ALA A 21 -2.08 -1.45 -18.96
CA ALA A 21 -2.85 -1.35 -17.72
C ALA A 21 -2.31 -2.27 -16.60
N PHE A 22 -1.68 -3.40 -16.95
CA PHE A 22 -1.08 -4.33 -15.99
C PHE A 22 0.39 -4.03 -15.66
N ALA A 23 1.04 -3.12 -16.39
CA ALA A 23 2.46 -2.82 -16.20
C ALA A 23 2.78 -1.96 -14.96
N PHE A 24 1.77 -1.31 -14.38
CA PHE A 24 1.94 -0.38 -13.25
C PHE A 24 1.40 -0.91 -11.91
N THR A 25 0.77 -2.08 -11.87
CA THR A 25 0.37 -2.71 -10.60
C THR A 25 1.52 -3.54 -10.05
N LYS A 26 2.57 -2.89 -9.54
CA LYS A 26 3.60 -3.60 -8.76
C LYS A 26 2.94 -4.10 -7.46
N PRO A 27 3.04 -5.39 -7.11
CA PRO A 27 2.59 -5.86 -5.82
C PRO A 27 3.41 -5.16 -4.74
N VAL A 28 2.73 -4.61 -3.73
CA VAL A 28 3.39 -4.14 -2.50
C VAL A 28 3.94 -5.39 -1.83
N ASP A 29 5.26 -5.45 -1.68
CA ASP A 29 5.93 -6.60 -1.08
C ASP A 29 5.60 -6.65 0.41
N ALA A 30 4.91 -7.70 0.84
CA ALA A 30 4.43 -7.88 2.21
C ALA A 30 5.58 -8.03 3.22
N LEU A 31 6.79 -8.34 2.75
CA LEU A 31 7.99 -8.48 3.58
C LEU A 31 8.79 -7.19 3.70
N GLN A 32 8.35 -6.09 3.07
CA GLN A 32 9.02 -4.81 3.25
C GLN A 32 8.92 -4.36 4.72
N PRO A 33 10.01 -3.78 5.26
CA PRO A 33 9.98 -3.09 6.54
C PRO A 33 8.82 -2.09 6.57
N LYS A 34 7.95 -2.20 7.59
CA LYS A 34 6.77 -1.34 7.74
C LYS A 34 6.56 -1.04 9.20
N TYR A 35 6.55 0.24 9.55
CA TYR A 35 6.43 0.71 10.92
C TYR A 35 5.26 1.66 11.06
N ALA A 36 4.69 1.75 12.27
CA ALA A 36 3.67 2.73 12.59
C ALA A 36 3.73 3.13 14.06
N VAL A 37 3.18 4.31 14.34
CA VAL A 37 3.02 4.83 15.69
C VAL A 37 1.55 5.09 15.96
N ASP A 38 1.07 4.64 17.12
CA ASP A 38 -0.30 4.87 17.54
C ASP A 38 -0.49 6.27 18.16
N SER A 39 -1.73 6.60 18.54
CA SER A 39 -2.04 7.88 19.17
C SER A 39 -1.39 8.08 20.55
N GLN A 40 -0.80 7.04 21.13
CA GLN A 40 -0.11 7.07 22.43
C GLN A 40 1.42 7.17 22.27
N GLY A 41 1.94 7.21 21.03
CA GLY A 41 3.37 7.27 20.76
C GLY A 41 4.08 5.92 20.79
N ARG A 42 3.34 4.81 20.83
CA ARG A 42 3.91 3.45 20.84
C ARG A 42 4.25 3.01 19.43
N LEU A 43 5.45 2.47 19.25
CA LEU A 43 5.98 2.03 17.97
C LEU A 43 5.66 0.56 17.70
N TYR A 44 5.25 0.24 16.48
CA TYR A 44 4.88 -1.11 16.04
C TYR A 44 5.67 -1.51 14.80
N ASP A 45 6.16 -2.75 14.78
CA ASP A 45 6.63 -3.43 13.58
C ASP A 45 5.44 -4.14 12.91
N LEU A 46 5.16 -3.75 11.67
CA LEU A 46 4.07 -4.25 10.85
C LEU A 46 4.58 -5.08 9.66
N THR A 47 5.86 -5.46 9.64
CA THR A 47 6.40 -6.34 8.60
C THR A 47 5.66 -7.68 8.62
N GLY A 48 5.09 -8.06 7.47
CA GLY A 48 4.24 -9.25 7.35
C GLY A 48 2.84 -9.12 7.98
N VAL A 49 2.48 -7.96 8.53
CA VAL A 49 1.15 -7.71 9.10
C VAL A 49 0.22 -7.14 8.03
N ASN A 50 -0.97 -7.72 7.90
CA ASN A 50 -1.98 -7.29 6.95
C ASN A 50 -2.84 -6.14 7.49
N GLN A 51 -3.34 -5.30 6.59
CA GLN A 51 -4.32 -4.28 6.90
C GLN A 51 -5.73 -4.91 6.96
N GLY A 52 -6.45 -4.72 8.07
CA GLY A 52 -7.78 -5.27 8.29
C GLY A 52 -8.24 -5.07 9.74
N SER A 53 -9.41 -5.60 10.09
CA SER A 53 -10.04 -5.42 11.41
C SER A 53 -9.79 -6.59 12.38
N GLY A 54 -8.91 -7.52 12.02
CA GLY A 54 -8.54 -8.67 12.84
C GLY A 54 -7.68 -8.33 14.05
N VAL A 55 -7.54 -9.32 14.94
CA VAL A 55 -6.75 -9.21 16.19
C VAL A 55 -5.26 -8.96 15.91
N ASN A 56 -4.73 -9.60 14.87
CA ASN A 56 -3.32 -9.49 14.45
C ASN A 56 -3.18 -8.64 13.17
N GLU A 57 -4.09 -7.70 12.95
CA GLU A 57 -4.12 -6.81 11.79
C GLU A 57 -4.08 -5.36 12.25
N TYR A 58 -3.87 -4.42 11.32
CA TYR A 58 -3.93 -3.00 11.62
C TYR A 58 -4.89 -2.26 10.70
N GLN A 59 -5.35 -1.11 11.15
CA GLN A 59 -6.20 -0.22 10.36
C GLN A 59 -5.51 1.13 10.17
N CYS A 60 -5.79 1.73 9.01
CA CYS A 60 -5.42 3.09 8.67
C CYS A 60 -6.70 3.90 8.46
N ILE A 61 -7.05 4.75 9.43
CA ILE A 61 -8.25 5.58 9.39
C ILE A 61 -7.89 6.91 8.71
N LEU A 62 -8.52 7.24 7.59
CA LEU A 62 -8.29 8.49 6.85
C LEU A 62 -8.80 9.68 7.70
N SER A 63 -7.96 10.22 8.59
CA SER A 63 -8.31 11.36 9.42
C SER A 63 -7.41 12.56 9.19
N GLU A 64 -6.07 12.45 9.25
CA GLU A 64 -5.21 13.65 9.11
C GLU A 64 -3.68 13.45 8.87
N ASN A 65 -3.06 12.26 8.97
CA ASN A 65 -1.57 12.07 8.97
C ASN A 65 -1.06 10.84 8.19
N THR A 66 0.24 10.61 7.97
CA THR A 66 0.79 9.32 7.44
C THR A 66 0.54 8.15 8.40
N CYS A 67 0.18 6.98 7.88
CA CYS A 67 -0.16 5.79 8.70
C CYS A 67 0.99 4.81 8.90
N THR A 68 1.83 4.65 7.89
CA THR A 68 2.94 3.69 7.92
C THR A 68 4.19 4.26 7.25
N TRP A 69 5.34 3.81 7.72
CA TRP A 69 6.68 4.23 7.28
C TRP A 69 7.53 3.03 6.90
N ALA A 70 8.49 3.25 6.00
CA ALA A 70 9.41 2.22 5.53
C ALA A 70 10.63 2.04 6.46
N ASP A 71 10.82 2.95 7.41
CA ASP A 71 11.91 2.95 8.38
C ASP A 71 11.41 3.18 9.79
N ILE A 72 12.18 2.68 10.75
CA ILE A 72 11.89 2.75 12.19
C ILE A 72 11.98 4.18 12.73
N ASP A 73 12.76 5.05 12.06
CA ASP A 73 12.91 6.46 12.40
C ASP A 73 11.71 7.32 11.92
N LEU A 74 10.75 6.71 11.22
CA LEU A 74 9.51 7.32 10.72
C LEU A 74 9.77 8.51 9.78
N THR A 75 10.84 8.42 8.98
CA THR A 75 11.27 9.48 8.07
C THR A 75 10.74 9.31 6.64
N THR A 76 10.51 8.07 6.21
CA THR A 76 10.10 7.70 4.85
C THR A 76 8.64 7.22 4.85
N PRO A 77 7.68 8.06 4.46
CA PRO A 77 6.27 7.68 4.47
C PRO A 77 5.95 6.64 3.38
N MET A 78 5.14 5.63 3.71
CA MET A 78 4.60 4.66 2.74
C MET A 78 3.16 4.99 2.30
N GLN A 79 2.35 5.54 3.21
CA GLN A 79 0.96 5.95 2.98
C GLN A 79 0.78 7.37 3.47
N THR A 80 0.36 8.28 2.60
CA THR A 80 0.08 9.66 2.96
C THR A 80 -1.41 9.75 3.32
N GLU A 81 -1.75 10.08 4.57
CA GLU A 81 -3.10 10.44 5.05
C GLU A 81 -4.00 9.33 5.68
N ALA A 82 -3.49 8.50 6.60
CA ALA A 82 -4.29 7.88 7.66
C ALA A 82 -3.65 7.82 9.08
N GLN A 83 -4.49 7.73 10.12
CA GLN A 83 -4.12 7.38 11.49
C GLN A 83 -4.03 5.86 11.67
N PHE A 84 -2.94 5.40 12.29
CA PHE A 84 -2.74 4.00 12.64
C PHE A 84 -3.57 3.57 13.85
N VAL A 85 -4.22 2.42 13.74
CA VAL A 85 -4.93 1.74 14.84
C VAL A 85 -4.49 0.26 14.87
N PRO A 86 -3.82 -0.19 15.94
CA PRO A 86 -3.39 -1.58 16.08
C PRO A 86 -4.57 -2.49 16.47
N GLY A 87 -4.58 -3.71 15.94
CA GLY A 87 -5.38 -4.81 16.47
C GLY A 87 -4.92 -5.21 17.87
N SER A 88 -5.82 -5.79 18.66
CA SER A 88 -5.58 -6.09 20.09
C SER A 88 -4.48 -7.13 20.35
N GLY A 89 -4.06 -7.88 19.34
CA GLY A 89 -2.96 -8.85 19.42
C GLY A 89 -1.59 -8.30 19.05
N LEU A 90 -1.52 -7.11 18.43
CA LEU A 90 -0.24 -6.49 18.07
C LEU A 90 0.45 -5.93 19.31
N GLN A 91 1.76 -6.19 19.42
CA GLN A 91 2.59 -5.71 20.52
C GLN A 91 3.52 -4.59 20.02
N PRO A 92 3.75 -3.54 20.83
CA PRO A 92 4.72 -2.52 20.50
C PRO A 92 6.14 -3.08 20.60
N ILE A 93 7.07 -2.47 19.86
CA ILE A 93 8.50 -2.76 19.96
C ILE A 93 9.16 -1.74 20.90
N GLY A 94 9.79 -2.23 21.98
CA GLY A 94 10.57 -1.41 22.90
C GLY A 94 9.83 -0.88 24.13
N GLU A 95 9.21 -1.78 24.91
CA GLU A 95 8.92 -1.51 26.33
C GLU A 95 10.19 -1.57 27.20
#